data_AF-A0A4S8LNT4-F1
#
_entry.id   AF-A0A4S8LNT4-F1
#
_cell.length_a   1.000
_cell.length_b   1.000
_cell.length_c   1.000
_cell.angle_alpha   90.00
_cell.angle_beta   90.00
_cell.angle_gamma   90.00
#
_symmetry.space_group_name_H-M   'P 1'
#
loop_
_entity.id
_entity.type
_entity.pdbx_description
1 polymer ?
#
loop_
_entity_poly.entity_id
_entity_poly.type
_entity_poly.pdbx_seq_one_letter_code
_entity_poly.pdbx_strand_id
1 'polypeptide(L)'
;MTKTQSQKLSTVPYVQSDISFKRVANFMEFELLGRKDGRCLVYARALLNRESAEAHLHLFWRINQIVLQATGETLKFRHLHSLSLSDTNMTGILLWTLDQGGGQAKDEIYI
;
A
#
# COMPACT_ATOMS: atom_id res chain seq x y z
N MET A 1 -2.78 8.63 8.00
CA MET A 1 -1.34 8.29 8.08
C MET A 1 -0.64 9.33 8.94
N THR A 2 0.18 8.90 9.89
CA THR A 2 1.00 9.78 10.74
C THR A 2 2.41 9.98 10.16
N LYS A 3 3.16 10.98 10.65
CA LYS A 3 4.57 11.22 10.26
C LYS A 3 5.46 10.00 10.52
N THR A 4 5.29 9.35 11.68
CA THR A 4 6.05 8.14 12.01
C THR A 4 5.71 6.98 11.08
N GLN A 5 4.44 6.83 10.69
CA GLN A 5 4.04 5.80 9.72
C GLN A 5 4.65 6.04 8.35
N SER A 6 4.65 7.28 7.86
CA SER A 6 5.24 7.60 6.55
C SER A 6 6.76 7.40 6.52
N GLN A 7 7.46 7.73 7.61
CA GLN A 7 8.89 7.44 7.76
C GLN A 7 9.19 5.93 7.83
N LYS A 8 8.32 5.14 8.48
CA LYS A 8 8.50 3.68 8.50
C LYS A 8 8.21 3.08 7.13
N LEU A 9 7.19 3.56 6.43
CA LEU A 9 6.81 3.12 5.10
C LEU A 9 7.94 3.31 4.07
N SER A 10 8.76 4.36 4.18
CA SER A 10 9.90 4.56 3.28
C SER A 10 11.04 3.53 3.46
N THR A 11 10.99 2.71 4.51
CA THR A 11 12.05 1.74 4.86
C THR A 11 11.61 0.28 4.77
N VAL A 12 10.34 0.02 4.46
CA VAL A 12 9.81 -1.35 4.47
C VAL A 12 9.95 -1.98 3.06
N PRO A 13 10.57 -3.16 2.94
CA PRO A 13 10.82 -3.77 1.63
C PRO A 13 9.59 -4.50 1.07
N TYR A 14 8.68 -4.97 1.92
CA TYR A 14 7.49 -5.72 1.53
C TYR A 14 6.24 -4.96 1.98
N VAL A 15 5.45 -4.53 1.01
CA VAL A 15 4.16 -3.89 1.25
C VAL A 15 3.04 -4.72 0.62
N GLN A 16 1.88 -4.64 1.24
CA GLN A 16 0.63 -5.16 0.70
C GLN A 16 -0.39 -4.04 0.77
N SER A 17 -1.15 -3.81 -0.29
CA SER A 17 -2.38 -3.03 -0.18
C SER A 17 -3.59 -3.92 -0.30
N ASP A 18 -4.56 -3.66 0.56
CA ASP A 18 -5.83 -4.37 0.65
C ASP A 18 -6.96 -3.36 0.50
N ILE A 19 -7.99 -3.71 -0.27
CA ILE A 19 -9.24 -2.96 -0.36
C ILE A 19 -10.36 -3.88 0.06
N SER A 20 -11.03 -3.49 1.15
CA SER A 20 -12.15 -4.24 1.68
C SER A 20 -13.39 -3.37 1.78
N PHE A 21 -14.53 -3.95 1.43
CA PHE A 21 -15.84 -3.35 1.67
C PHE A 21 -16.14 -3.44 3.18
N LYS A 22 -15.81 -2.39 3.94
CA LYS A 22 -16.08 -2.33 5.38
C LYS A 22 -17.42 -1.67 5.70
N ARG A 23 -17.80 -1.73 6.98
CA ARG A 23 -19.14 -1.43 7.55
C ARG A 23 -19.70 -0.04 7.28
N VAL A 24 -18.93 0.88 6.68
CA VAL A 24 -19.43 2.21 6.33
C VAL A 24 -20.11 2.11 4.96
N ALA A 25 -21.44 2.21 4.97
CA ALA A 25 -22.24 2.11 3.75
C ALA A 25 -21.70 3.06 2.66
N ASN A 26 -21.50 2.51 1.45
CA ASN A 26 -21.00 3.21 0.26
C ASN A 26 -19.51 3.60 0.28
N PHE A 27 -18.72 3.10 1.23
CA PHE A 27 -17.28 3.30 1.26
C PHE A 27 -16.51 1.98 1.28
N MET A 28 -15.36 1.99 0.62
CA MET A 28 -14.36 0.94 0.65
C MET A 28 -13.21 1.42 1.53
N GLU A 29 -12.68 0.54 2.37
CA GLU A 29 -11.50 0.85 3.16
C GLU A 29 -10.26 0.30 2.45
N PHE A 30 -9.38 1.22 2.06
CA PHE A 30 -8.03 0.91 1.61
C PHE A 30 -7.08 0.87 2.80
N GLU A 31 -6.25 -0.16 2.87
CA GLU A 31 -5.14 -0.28 3.82
C GLU A 31 -3.82 -0.54 3.07
N LEU A 32 -2.78 0.24 3.39
CA LEU A 32 -1.40 -0.05 2.99
C LEU A 32 -0.64 -0.57 4.19
N LEU A 33 -0.19 -1.80 4.06
CA LEU A 33 0.35 -2.64 5.10
C LEU A 33 1.80 -2.96 4.75
N GLY A 34 2.60 -3.31 5.75
CA GLY A 34 3.84 -4.04 5.49
C GLY A 34 4.26 -4.88 6.67
N ARG A 35 5.13 -5.84 6.37
CA ARG A 35 5.61 -6.81 7.35
C ARG A 35 7.01 -6.44 7.82
N LYS A 36 7.19 -6.41 9.13
CA LYS A 36 8.49 -6.26 9.77
C LYS A 36 8.52 -7.08 11.05
N ASP A 37 9.57 -7.88 11.24
CA ASP A 37 9.79 -8.70 12.44
C ASP A 37 8.58 -9.60 12.81
N GLY A 38 7.97 -10.23 11.80
CA GLY A 38 6.79 -11.09 11.98
C GLY A 38 5.48 -10.36 12.28
N ARG A 39 5.48 -9.02 12.34
CA ARG A 39 4.29 -8.20 12.61
C ARG A 39 3.79 -7.51 11.35
N CYS A 40 2.47 -7.43 11.21
CA CYS A 40 1.82 -6.61 10.19
C CYS A 40 1.54 -5.22 10.75
N LEU A 41 2.01 -4.17 10.08
CA LEU A 41 1.78 -2.78 10.47
C LEU A 41 1.00 -2.06 9.37
N VAL A 42 -0.05 -1.35 9.76
CA VAL A 42 -0.81 -0.45 8.87
C VAL A 42 -0.07 0.89 8.81
N TYR A 43 0.35 1.28 7.60
CA TYR A 43 1.04 2.55 7.35
C TYR A 43 0.08 3.64 6.84
N ALA A 44 -0.83 3.27 5.94
CA ALA A 44 -1.87 4.16 5.46
C ALA A 44 -3.23 3.47 5.51
N ARG A 45 -4.26 4.25 5.81
CA ARG A 45 -5.67 3.85 5.73
C ARG A 45 -6.45 5.00 5.12
N ALA A 46 -7.34 4.70 4.18
CA ALA A 46 -8.19 5.67 3.52
C ALA A 46 -9.58 5.07 3.25
N LEU A 47 -10.61 5.90 3.33
CA LEU A 47 -11.94 5.55 2.83
C LEU A 47 -12.07 6.06 1.40
N LEU A 48 -12.46 5.17 0.50
CA LEU A 48 -12.67 5.43 -0.91
C LEU A 48 -14.15 5.27 -1.24
N ASN A 49 -14.68 6.09 -2.14
CA ASN A 49 -16.02 5.95 -2.70
C ASN A 49 -15.99 5.58 -4.20
N ARG A 50 -14.80 5.31 -4.74
CA ARG A 50 -14.55 4.92 -6.13
C ARG A 50 -13.37 3.95 -6.21
N GLU A 51 -13.44 2.98 -7.11
CA GLU A 51 -12.36 1.99 -7.36
C GLU A 51 -11.68 2.17 -8.73
N SER A 52 -11.94 3.29 -9.42
CA SER A 52 -11.32 3.52 -10.73
C SER A 52 -9.79 3.67 -10.61
N ALA A 53 -9.08 3.42 -11.71
CA ALA A 53 -7.62 3.57 -11.76
C ALA A 53 -7.18 5.00 -11.40
N GLU A 54 -7.95 6.00 -11.83
CA GLU A 54 -7.70 7.41 -11.51
C GLU A 54 -7.85 7.70 -10.01
N ALA A 55 -8.87 7.13 -9.36
CA ALA A 55 -9.06 7.28 -7.92
C ALA A 55 -7.88 6.69 -7.13
N HIS A 56 -7.41 5.51 -7.53
CA HIS A 56 -6.21 4.89 -6.94
C HIS A 56 -4.94 5.70 -7.21
N LEU A 57 -4.78 6.24 -8.43
CA LEU A 57 -3.64 7.11 -8.75
C LEU A 57 -3.61 8.34 -7.84
N HIS A 58 -4.75 9.00 -7.65
CA HIS A 58 -4.87 10.13 -6.73
C HIS A 58 -4.50 9.75 -5.29
N LEU A 59 -4.96 8.59 -4.82
CA LEU A 59 -4.59 8.07 -3.51
C LEU A 59 -3.07 7.83 -3.39
N PHE A 60 -2.46 7.15 -4.35
CA PHE A 60 -1.04 6.84 -4.34
C PHE A 60 -0.17 8.09 -4.43
N TRP A 61 -0.56 9.07 -5.24
CA TRP A 61 0.07 10.39 -5.24
C TRP A 61 -0.03 11.06 -3.88
N ARG A 62 -1.20 11.01 -3.22
CA ARG A 62 -1.36 11.61 -1.90
C ARG A 62 -0.47 10.94 -0.86
N ILE A 63 -0.38 9.60 -0.87
CA ILE A 63 0.54 8.85 -0.01
C ILE A 63 1.98 9.29 -0.26
N ASN A 64 2.40 9.33 -1.53
CA ASN A 64 3.75 9.75 -1.91
C ASN A 64 4.08 11.17 -1.44
N GLN A 65 3.15 12.11 -1.58
CA GLN A 65 3.31 13.49 -1.09
C GLN A 65 3.49 13.55 0.43
N ILE A 66 2.73 12.77 1.20
CA ILE A 66 2.89 12.73 2.65
C ILE A 66 4.24 12.11 3.04
N VAL A 67 4.71 11.10 2.30
CA VAL A 67 6.06 10.54 2.49
C VAL A 67 7.12 11.60 2.23
N LEU A 68 7.06 12.26 1.08
CA LEU A 68 7.96 13.37 0.72
C LEU A 68 8.02 14.45 1.79
N GLN A 69 6.87 14.90 2.28
CA GLN A 69 6.80 15.91 3.34
C GLN A 69 7.42 15.45 4.67
N ALA A 70 7.40 14.15 4.95
CA ALA A 70 7.85 13.58 6.22
C ALA A 70 9.33 13.15 6.22
N THR A 71 9.85 12.75 5.06
CA THR A 71 11.18 12.14 4.91
C THR A 71 12.13 13.00 4.07
N GLY A 72 11.62 13.93 3.27
CA GLY A 72 12.38 14.66 2.25
C GLY A 72 12.55 13.90 0.94
N GLU A 73 12.00 12.68 0.83
CA GLU A 73 12.12 11.83 -0.37
C GLU A 73 10.78 11.19 -0.75
N THR A 74 10.57 10.92 -2.03
CA THR A 74 9.42 10.13 -2.48
C THR A 74 9.55 8.65 -2.10
N LEU A 75 8.44 7.91 -2.15
CA LEU A 75 8.49 6.45 -2.08
C LEU A 75 9.39 5.90 -3.18
N LYS A 76 10.39 5.12 -2.76
CA LYS A 76 11.32 4.46 -3.66
C LYS A 76 10.83 3.05 -3.94
N PHE A 77 10.96 2.65 -5.20
CA PHE A 77 10.79 1.28 -5.65
C PHE A 77 12.15 0.71 -5.98
N ARG A 78 12.48 -0.47 -5.45
CA ARG A 78 13.82 -1.05 -5.58
C ARG A 78 14.25 -1.21 -7.03
N HIS A 79 13.37 -1.71 -7.88
CA HIS A 79 13.66 -1.95 -9.30
C HIS A 79 13.88 -0.65 -10.11
N LEU A 80 13.48 0.51 -9.59
CA LEU A 80 13.68 1.81 -10.23
C LEU A 80 14.82 2.62 -9.59
N HIS A 81 15.04 2.46 -8.29
CA HIS A 81 15.91 3.35 -7.50
C HIS A 81 17.16 2.66 -6.94
N SER A 82 17.25 1.33 -7.03
CA SER A 82 18.48 0.63 -6.65
C SER A 82 19.57 0.88 -7.69
N LEU A 83 20.79 1.13 -7.21
CA LEU A 83 21.96 1.29 -8.07
C LEU A 83 22.60 -0.05 -8.47
N SER A 84 22.20 -1.16 -7.81
CA SER A 84 22.75 -2.50 -8.06
C SER A 84 21.77 -3.60 -7.69
N LEU A 85 21.90 -4.76 -8.35
CA LEU A 85 21.24 -6.00 -7.93
C LEU A 85 21.76 -6.50 -6.57
N SER A 86 23.01 -6.18 -6.24
CA SER A 86 23.66 -6.54 -4.96
C SER A 86 23.40 -5.55 -3.82
N ASP A 87 22.53 -4.56 -4.00
CA ASP A 87 22.25 -3.56 -2.97
C ASP A 87 21.63 -4.21 -1.71
N THR A 88 22.46 -4.40 -0.69
CA THR A 88 22.05 -4.99 0.60
C THR A 88 21.29 -4.01 1.49
N ASN A 89 21.25 -2.71 1.14
CA ASN A 89 20.55 -1.69 1.94
C ASN A 89 19.02 -1.77 1.80
N MET A 90 18.51 -2.70 0.99
CA MET A 90 17.08 -2.89 0.73
C MET A 90 16.40 -1.58 0.31
N THR A 91 17.04 -0.81 -0.58
CA THR A 91 16.54 0.48 -1.03
C THR A 91 15.14 0.34 -1.64
N GLY A 92 14.15 0.96 -1.01
CA GLY A 92 12.78 1.03 -1.48
C GLY A 92 11.98 -0.27 -1.37
N ILE A 93 10.74 -0.19 -1.84
CA ILE A 93 9.81 -1.32 -1.89
C ILE A 93 10.31 -2.34 -2.93
N LEU A 94 10.59 -3.56 -2.46
CA LEU A 94 10.98 -4.69 -3.29
C LEU A 94 9.77 -5.38 -3.91
N LEU A 95 8.70 -5.57 -3.12
CA LEU A 95 7.46 -6.20 -3.58
C LEU A 95 6.26 -5.45 -3.01
N TRP A 96 5.32 -5.13 -3.89
CA TRP A 96 4.00 -4.61 -3.54
C TRP A 96 2.96 -5.61 -4.02
N THR A 97 2.29 -6.30 -3.09
CA THR A 97 1.16 -7.19 -3.41
C THR A 97 -0.18 -6.46 -3.28
N LEU A 98 -1.12 -6.80 -4.16
CA LEU A 98 -2.44 -6.20 -4.21
C LEU A 98 -3.49 -7.26 -3.92
N ASP A 99 -4.35 -7.02 -2.94
CA ASP A 99 -5.61 -7.72 -2.76
C ASP A 99 -6.73 -6.70 -3.02
N GLN A 100 -7.38 -6.80 -4.18
CA GLN A 100 -8.40 -5.83 -4.63
C GLN A 100 -9.82 -6.38 -4.55
N GLY A 101 -10.09 -7.31 -3.63
CA GLY A 101 -11.47 -7.66 -3.28
C GLY A 101 -12.28 -8.23 -4.45
N GLY A 102 -11.71 -9.14 -5.24
CA GLY A 102 -12.37 -9.83 -6.36
C GLY A 102 -13.57 -10.73 -5.98
N GLY A 103 -14.11 -10.59 -4.77
CA GLY A 103 -15.05 -11.52 -4.15
C GLY A 103 -14.39 -12.86 -3.80
N GLN A 104 -14.98 -13.61 -2.87
CA GLN A 104 -14.74 -15.05 -2.85
C GLN A 104 -15.19 -15.62 -4.21
N ALA A 105 -14.45 -16.58 -4.76
CA ALA A 105 -14.97 -17.40 -5.85
C ALA A 105 -16.34 -17.92 -5.41
N LYS A 106 -17.41 -17.45 -6.07
CA LYS A 106 -18.74 -17.99 -5.82
C LYS A 106 -18.70 -19.39 -6.41
N ASP A 107 -18.71 -20.41 -5.56
CA ASP A 107 -19.11 -21.74 -6.01
C ASP A 107 -20.55 -21.59 -6.52
N GLU A 108 -20.72 -21.52 -7.84
CA GLU A 108 -22.03 -21.67 -8.47
C GLU A 108 -22.46 -23.14 -8.26
N ILE A 109 -23.03 -23.41 -7.10
CA ILE A 109 -23.81 -24.63 -6.89
C ILE A 109 -25.14 -24.39 -7.62
N TYR A 110 -25.21 -24.84 -8.87
CA TYR A 110 -26.48 -25.03 -9.57
C TYR A 110 -27.27 -26.10 -8.79
N ILE A 111 -28.39 -25.71 -8.17
CA ILE A 111 -29.43 -26.61 -7.64
C ILE A 111 -30.61 -26.57 -8.60
#